data_AF-A0A6G0I0I1-F1
#
_entry.id   AF-A0A6G0I0I1-F1
#
_cell.length_a   1.000
_cell.length_b   1.000
_cell.length_c   1.000
_cell.angle_alpha   90.00
_cell.angle_beta   90.00
_cell.angle_gamma   90.00
#
_symmetry.space_group_name_H-M   'P 1'
#
loop_
_entity.id
_entity.type
_entity.pdbx_description
1 polymer ?
#
loop_
_entity_poly.entity_id
_entity_poly.type
_entity_poly.pdbx_seq_one_letter_code
_entity_poly.pdbx_strand_id
1 'polypeptide(L)'
;MGSAVERTDEHVREYLIYRGFTSTLKHLDSDIKADKEKGFRVDKIIEQLQQFVQNFDLFGLKEYWVYLDRRLFCRLEDVYRSTVNKLRTSLYRYYVICTIQRGNLEKTQEFFQRQAAELQGQPEWRDWFILPFIPTPEQNPAFSPYFSRQWADTFLVSLHNFLSVLFQCMPQPVLLSFDAEVQRTTRLTEENEQLRQQLFARQTESRDQREGDERVHHKLPMYVQNADRLGDTEL
;
A
#
# COMPACT_ATOMS: atom_id res chain seq x y z
N MET A 1 -0.36 -0.29 5.06
CA MET A 1 0.87 -0.74 5.73
C MET A 1 1.12 0.07 7.00
N GLY A 2 1.30 1.40 6.94
CA GLY A 2 1.61 2.20 8.13
C GLY A 2 0.64 2.06 9.32
N SER A 3 -0.68 2.04 9.09
CA SER A 3 -1.67 1.82 10.16
C SER A 3 -1.61 0.43 10.79
N ALA A 4 -1.21 -0.59 10.03
CA ALA A 4 -1.01 -1.95 10.56
C ALA A 4 0.26 -2.04 11.41
N VAL A 5 1.31 -1.31 11.03
CA VAL A 5 2.55 -1.19 11.80
C VAL A 5 2.26 -0.53 13.15
N GLU A 6 1.60 0.64 13.16
CA GLU A 6 1.26 1.33 14.42
C GLU A 6 0.42 0.48 15.37
N ARG A 7 -0.59 -0.24 14.84
CA ARG A 7 -1.40 -1.16 15.64
C ARG A 7 -0.56 -2.30 16.22
N THR A 8 0.31 -2.87 15.41
CA THR A 8 1.17 -3.98 15.84
C THR A 8 2.17 -3.53 16.89
N ASP A 9 2.76 -2.35 16.74
CA ASP A 9 3.64 -1.75 17.75
C ASP A 9 2.91 -1.63 19.08
N GLU A 10 1.63 -1.23 19.08
CA GLU A 10 0.83 -1.13 20.30
C GLU A 10 0.57 -2.49 20.95
N HIS A 11 0.25 -3.53 20.17
CA HIS A 11 0.12 -4.89 20.70
C HIS A 11 1.43 -5.43 21.28
N VAL A 12 2.57 -5.10 20.65
CA VAL A 12 3.88 -5.46 21.18
C VAL A 12 4.14 -4.73 22.50
N ARG A 13 3.83 -3.42 22.60
CA ARG A 13 3.96 -2.68 23.87
C ARG A 13 3.12 -3.30 24.97
N GLU A 14 1.85 -3.55 24.71
CA GLU A 14 0.92 -4.19 25.66
C GLU A 14 1.47 -5.53 26.16
N TYR A 15 1.97 -6.38 25.25
CA TYR A 15 2.58 -7.65 25.59
C TYR A 15 3.82 -7.50 26.49
N LEU A 16 4.73 -6.57 26.14
CA LEU A 16 5.93 -6.32 26.93
C LEU A 16 5.58 -5.80 28.34
N ILE A 17 4.55 -4.96 28.46
CA ILE A 17 4.03 -4.48 29.75
C ILE A 17 3.48 -5.65 30.58
N TYR A 18 2.61 -6.47 29.99
CA TYR A 18 2.02 -7.63 30.66
C TYR A 18 3.08 -8.60 31.21
N ARG A 19 4.16 -8.83 30.45
CA ARG A 19 5.26 -9.72 30.85
C ARG A 19 6.26 -9.07 31.82
N GLY A 20 6.16 -7.77 32.07
CA GLY A 20 7.09 -7.02 32.91
C GLY A 20 8.45 -6.73 32.24
N PHE A 21 8.54 -6.82 30.92
CA PHE A 21 9.78 -6.60 30.14
C PHE A 21 10.07 -5.11 29.92
N THR A 22 10.15 -4.36 31.01
CA THR A 22 10.27 -2.89 31.01
C THR A 22 11.56 -2.37 30.37
N SER A 23 12.67 -3.10 30.46
CA SER A 23 13.92 -2.73 29.77
C SER A 23 13.77 -2.84 28.26
N THR A 24 13.20 -3.93 27.75
CA THR A 24 12.95 -4.13 26.32
C THR A 24 11.99 -3.08 25.76
N LEU A 25 10.92 -2.75 26.51
CA LEU A 25 9.97 -1.71 26.11
C LEU A 25 10.66 -0.34 25.90
N LYS A 26 11.56 0.05 26.80
CA LYS A 26 12.33 1.31 26.66
C LYS A 26 13.19 1.32 25.39
N HIS A 27 13.83 0.19 25.07
CA HIS A 27 14.63 0.08 23.85
C HIS A 27 13.74 0.14 22.60
N LEU A 28 12.61 -0.57 22.59
CA LEU A 28 11.64 -0.51 21.49
C LEU A 28 11.15 0.92 21.23
N ASP A 29 10.76 1.66 22.28
CA ASP A 29 10.32 3.05 22.13
C ASP A 29 11.43 3.97 21.62
N SER A 30 12.69 3.70 21.99
CA SER A 30 13.85 4.43 21.47
C SER A 30 14.03 4.15 19.97
N ASP A 31 13.95 2.89 19.56
CA ASP A 31 14.11 2.48 18.17
C ASP A 31 12.99 3.04 17.29
N ILE A 32 11.74 3.02 17.76
CA ILE A 32 10.59 3.62 17.06
C ILE A 32 10.77 5.13 16.88
N LYS A 33 11.32 5.84 17.88
CA LYS A 33 11.61 7.28 17.75
C LYS A 33 12.73 7.57 16.76
N ALA A 34 13.73 6.69 16.68
CA ALA A 34 14.86 6.80 15.76
C ALA A 34 14.54 6.28 14.35
N ASP A 35 13.35 5.72 14.13
CA ASP A 35 12.96 5.09 12.87
C ASP A 35 13.01 6.07 11.70
N LYS A 36 13.84 5.72 10.71
CA LYS A 36 14.03 6.48 9.48
C LYS A 36 12.99 6.09 8.42
N GLU A 37 12.41 4.90 8.51
CA GLU A 37 11.32 4.44 7.64
C GLU A 37 9.96 5.01 8.06
N LYS A 38 9.90 5.67 9.23
CA LYS A 38 8.71 6.37 9.74
C LYS A 38 7.47 5.47 9.84
N GLY A 39 7.66 4.22 10.24
CA GLY A 39 6.63 3.19 10.32
C GLY A 39 6.07 2.83 8.94
N PHE A 40 6.86 2.99 7.88
CA PHE A 40 6.43 2.81 6.48
C PHE A 40 5.24 3.71 6.11
N ARG A 41 5.14 4.90 6.74
CA ARG A 41 4.15 5.93 6.39
C ARG A 41 4.71 6.84 5.32
N VAL A 42 4.16 6.71 4.12
CA VAL A 42 4.61 7.48 2.94
C VAL A 42 4.52 8.98 3.19
N ASP A 43 3.42 9.46 3.76
CA ASP A 43 3.25 10.88 4.09
C ASP A 43 4.38 11.41 4.97
N LYS A 44 4.81 10.63 5.98
CA LYS A 44 5.90 11.02 6.89
C LYS A 44 7.26 11.03 6.21
N ILE A 45 7.49 10.14 5.24
CA ILE A 45 8.71 10.15 4.44
C ILE A 45 8.75 11.40 3.54
N ILE A 46 7.62 11.76 2.93
CA ILE A 46 7.52 12.96 2.09
C ILE A 46 7.67 14.23 2.91
N GLU A 47 6.97 14.32 4.05
CA GLU A 47 7.10 15.43 5.00
C GLU A 47 8.57 15.64 5.39
N GLN A 48 9.30 14.56 5.69
CA GLN A 48 10.72 14.61 6.03
C GLN A 48 11.59 15.13 4.87
N LEU A 49 11.36 14.65 3.65
CA LEU A 49 12.07 15.13 2.44
C LEU A 49 11.79 16.62 2.21
N GLN A 50 10.53 17.04 2.33
CA GLN A 50 10.15 18.43 2.22
C GLN A 50 10.77 19.29 3.32
N GLN A 51 10.88 18.78 4.55
CA GLN A 51 11.53 19.48 5.66
C GLN A 51 13.01 19.77 5.36
N PHE A 52 13.75 18.79 4.83
CA PHE A 52 15.14 19.01 4.41
C PHE A 52 15.24 20.08 3.32
N VAL A 53 14.32 20.07 2.35
CA VAL A 53 14.25 21.10 1.30
C VAL A 53 13.96 22.49 1.87
N GLN A 54 12.96 22.60 2.76
CA GLN A 54 12.56 23.88 3.37
C GLN A 54 13.65 24.48 4.26
N ASN A 55 14.46 23.64 4.90
CA ASN A 55 15.59 24.03 5.75
C ASN A 55 16.89 24.22 4.96
N PHE A 56 16.88 23.98 3.65
CA PHE A 56 18.08 23.98 2.80
C PHE A 56 19.21 23.07 3.30
N ASP A 57 18.83 21.92 3.88
CA ASP A 57 19.75 20.90 4.33
C ASP A 57 19.99 19.88 3.22
N LEU A 58 20.88 20.23 2.29
CA LEU A 58 21.27 19.35 1.18
C LEU A 58 21.91 18.05 1.67
N PHE A 59 22.69 18.10 2.75
CA PHE A 59 23.41 16.93 3.26
C PHE A 59 22.42 15.91 3.84
N GLY A 60 21.52 16.36 4.72
CA GLY A 60 20.47 15.52 5.28
C GLY A 60 19.56 14.94 4.20
N LEU A 61 19.20 15.73 3.19
CA LEU A 61 18.41 15.26 2.04
C LEU A 61 19.12 14.12 1.29
N LYS A 62 20.42 14.28 1.01
CA LYS A 62 21.21 13.27 0.28
C LYS A 62 21.35 11.98 1.08
N GLU A 63 21.76 12.09 2.34
CA GLU A 63 21.94 10.94 3.22
C GLU A 63 20.63 10.18 3.41
N TYR A 64 19.52 10.90 3.54
CA TYR A 64 18.21 10.27 3.68
C TYR A 64 17.77 9.59 2.38
N TRP A 65 17.99 10.18 1.20
CA TRP A 65 17.71 9.51 -0.07
C TRP A 65 18.57 8.25 -0.26
N VAL A 66 19.87 8.32 0.02
CA VAL A 66 20.79 7.17 -0.05
C VAL A 66 20.35 6.08 0.93
N TYR A 67 19.85 6.45 2.11
CA TYR A 67 19.27 5.50 3.05
C TYR A 67 18.07 4.76 2.45
N LEU A 68 17.10 5.49 1.90
CA LEU A 68 15.93 4.90 1.24
C LEU A 68 16.35 4.01 0.07
N ASP A 69 17.35 4.41 -0.71
CA ASP A 69 17.88 3.63 -1.82
C ASP A 69 18.47 2.30 -1.36
N ARG A 70 19.36 2.34 -0.36
CA ARG A 70 20.00 1.13 0.20
C ARG A 70 19.03 0.21 0.92
N ARG A 71 17.98 0.75 1.53
CA ARG A 71 17.05 0.00 2.38
C ARG A 71 15.86 -0.55 1.61
N LEU A 72 15.31 0.25 0.70
CA LEU A 72 14.06 -0.01 0.02
C LEU A 72 14.27 -0.30 -1.47
N PHE A 73 14.97 0.59 -2.19
CA PHE A 73 15.06 0.52 -3.65
C PHE A 73 16.03 -0.55 -4.14
N CYS A 74 17.01 -0.97 -3.33
CA CYS A 74 17.93 -2.06 -3.67
C CYS A 74 17.24 -3.41 -3.91
N ARG A 75 16.01 -3.58 -3.42
CA ARG A 75 15.18 -4.79 -3.58
C ARG A 75 14.33 -4.76 -4.85
N LEU A 76 14.31 -3.63 -5.56
CA LEU A 76 13.56 -3.49 -6.80
C LEU A 76 14.29 -4.18 -7.96
N GLU A 77 13.49 -4.67 -8.90
CA GLU A 77 13.99 -5.12 -10.19
C GLU A 77 14.67 -3.98 -10.96
N ASP A 78 15.67 -4.32 -11.78
CA ASP A 78 16.50 -3.33 -12.49
C ASP A 78 15.69 -2.40 -13.40
N VAL A 79 14.53 -2.86 -13.90
CA VAL A 79 13.60 -2.06 -14.72
C VAL A 79 13.15 -0.77 -14.01
N TYR A 80 13.08 -0.78 -12.67
CA TYR A 80 12.63 0.36 -11.88
C TYR A 80 13.75 1.34 -11.51
N ARG A 81 15.03 0.99 -11.74
CA ARG A 81 16.17 1.89 -11.43
C ARG A 81 16.07 3.23 -12.18
N SER A 82 15.59 3.20 -13.43
CA SER A 82 15.35 4.41 -14.22
C SER A 82 14.34 5.34 -13.53
N THR A 83 13.26 4.77 -13.00
CA THR A 83 12.22 5.52 -12.28
C THR A 83 12.76 6.12 -10.99
N VAL A 84 13.51 5.35 -10.19
CA VAL A 84 14.17 5.83 -8.96
C VAL A 84 15.12 6.99 -9.28
N ASN A 85 15.92 6.88 -10.34
CA ASN A 85 16.82 7.94 -10.78
C ASN A 85 16.06 9.21 -11.21
N LYS A 86 14.95 9.07 -11.95
CA LYS A 86 14.10 10.21 -12.34
C LYS A 86 13.49 10.91 -11.13
N LEU A 87 13.06 10.15 -10.11
CA LEU A 87 12.54 10.71 -8.86
C LEU A 87 13.65 11.44 -8.09
N ARG A 88 14.85 10.87 -8.00
CA ARG A 88 16.02 11.51 -7.39
C ARG A 88 16.38 12.83 -8.10
N THR A 89 16.47 12.80 -9.43
CA THR A 89 16.74 14.01 -10.22
C THR A 89 15.66 15.06 -10.02
N SER A 90 14.38 14.67 -9.98
CA SER A 90 13.26 15.58 -9.72
C SER A 90 13.31 16.16 -8.30
N LEU A 91 13.69 15.38 -7.29
CA LEU A 91 13.87 15.83 -5.91
C LEU A 91 14.96 16.89 -5.80
N TYR A 92 16.10 16.69 -6.46
CA TYR A 92 17.19 17.68 -6.47
C TYR A 92 16.81 18.94 -7.23
N ARG A 93 16.11 18.80 -8.37
CA ARG A 93 15.56 19.97 -9.07
C ARG A 93 14.57 20.71 -8.18
N TYR A 94 13.72 20.01 -7.45
CA TYR A 94 12.77 20.61 -6.51
C TYR A 94 13.50 21.40 -5.41
N TYR A 95 14.56 20.82 -4.84
CA TYR A 95 15.44 21.52 -3.88
C TYR A 95 16.00 22.83 -4.45
N VAL A 96 16.60 22.78 -5.64
CA VAL A 96 17.23 23.93 -6.31
C VAL A 96 16.20 25.01 -6.67
N ILE A 97 15.01 24.63 -7.13
CA ILE A 97 13.94 25.58 -7.42
C ILE A 97 13.47 26.27 -6.13
N CYS A 98 13.32 25.51 -5.03
CA CYS A 98 12.95 26.08 -3.74
C CYS A 98 14.01 27.06 -3.17
N THR A 99 15.31 26.83 -3.38
CA THR A 99 16.35 27.78 -2.97
C THR A 99 16.22 29.10 -3.73
N ILE A 100 15.98 29.04 -5.05
CA ILE A 100 15.80 30.23 -5.90
C ILE A 100 14.52 30.98 -5.53
N GLN A 101 13.38 30.30 -5.40
CA GLN A 101 12.09 30.92 -5.04
C GLN A 101 12.12 31.64 -3.69
N ARG A 102 12.98 31.21 -2.77
CA ARG A 102 13.18 31.84 -1.46
C ARG A 102 14.30 32.89 -1.46
N GLY A 103 14.84 33.25 -2.63
CA GLY A 103 15.91 34.24 -2.78
C GLY A 103 17.27 33.79 -2.25
N ASN A 104 17.46 32.50 -1.99
CA ASN A 104 18.69 31.96 -1.42
C ASN A 104 19.63 31.44 -2.53
N LEU A 105 20.25 32.38 -3.24
CA LEU A 105 21.15 32.05 -4.35
C LEU A 105 22.43 31.35 -3.86
N GLU A 106 22.90 31.67 -2.65
CA GLU A 106 24.07 31.01 -2.04
C GLU A 106 23.86 29.49 -1.93
N LYS A 107 22.69 29.06 -1.45
CA LYS A 107 22.35 27.62 -1.37
C LYS A 107 22.21 26.97 -2.74
N THR A 108 21.78 27.72 -3.73
CA THR A 108 21.71 27.27 -5.13
C THR A 108 23.13 27.01 -5.67
N GLN A 109 24.06 27.94 -5.44
CA GLN A 109 25.46 27.79 -5.82
C GLN A 109 26.15 26.66 -5.05
N GLU A 110 25.91 26.57 -3.73
CA GLU A 110 26.42 25.50 -2.88
C GLU A 110 26.00 24.11 -3.41
N PHE A 111 24.74 23.96 -3.85
CA PHE A 111 24.25 22.74 -4.46
C PHE A 111 25.11 22.32 -5.67
N PHE A 112 25.25 23.22 -6.66
CA PHE A 112 26.00 22.89 -7.87
C PHE A 112 27.49 22.70 -7.57
N GLN A 113 28.07 23.45 -6.64
CA GLN A 113 29.47 23.27 -6.25
C GLN A 113 29.72 21.91 -5.60
N ARG A 114 28.84 21.47 -4.69
CA ARG A 114 28.98 20.18 -4.00
C ARG A 114 28.62 18.98 -4.86
N GLN A 115 27.69 19.15 -5.80
CA GLN A 115 27.20 18.04 -6.64
C GLN A 115 27.84 18.01 -8.03
N ALA A 116 28.64 19.00 -8.43
CA ALA A 116 29.22 19.12 -9.77
C ALA A 116 29.84 17.82 -10.28
N ALA A 117 30.73 17.19 -9.50
CA ALA A 117 31.41 15.97 -9.93
C ALA A 117 30.46 14.80 -10.22
N GLU A 118 29.34 14.70 -9.49
CA GLU A 118 28.33 13.65 -9.68
C GLU A 118 27.38 13.99 -10.85
N LEU A 119 27.03 15.27 -11.01
CA LEU A 119 26.03 15.73 -11.97
C LEU A 119 26.58 16.02 -13.37
N GLN A 120 27.87 16.35 -13.51
CA GLN A 120 28.48 16.66 -14.81
C GLN A 120 28.41 15.49 -15.82
N GLY A 121 28.44 14.25 -15.33
CA GLY A 121 28.28 13.06 -16.17
C GLY A 121 26.83 12.74 -16.57
N GLN A 122 25.86 13.49 -16.06
CA GLN A 122 24.43 13.23 -16.27
C GLN A 122 23.86 14.23 -17.28
N PRO A 123 23.37 13.76 -18.45
CA PRO A 123 22.91 14.66 -19.51
C PRO A 123 21.72 15.51 -19.07
N GLU A 124 20.88 15.02 -18.15
CA GLU A 124 19.73 15.77 -17.65
C GLU A 124 20.10 17.03 -16.86
N TRP A 125 21.35 17.14 -16.39
CA TRP A 125 21.83 18.27 -15.59
C TRP A 125 22.64 19.29 -16.40
N ARG A 126 23.01 18.96 -17.65
CA ARG A 126 23.89 19.81 -18.48
C ARG A 126 23.40 21.25 -18.54
N ASP A 127 22.13 21.42 -18.88
CA ASP A 127 21.54 22.75 -19.06
C ASP A 127 21.19 23.41 -17.72
N TRP A 128 21.22 22.68 -16.59
CA TRP A 128 20.89 23.23 -15.25
C TRP A 128 22.04 23.99 -14.59
N PHE A 129 23.29 23.76 -15.00
CA PHE A 129 24.45 24.45 -14.41
C PHE A 129 24.47 25.96 -14.64
N ILE A 130 23.76 26.44 -15.67
CA ILE A 130 23.62 27.88 -15.94
C ILE A 130 22.57 28.55 -15.04
N LEU A 131 21.72 27.77 -14.35
CA LEU A 131 20.58 28.26 -13.60
C LEU A 131 20.92 29.33 -12.54
N PRO A 132 22.00 29.20 -11.72
CA PRO A 132 22.36 30.22 -10.74
C PRO A 132 22.78 31.57 -11.33
N PHE A 133 23.02 31.64 -12.64
CA PHE A 133 23.48 32.84 -13.33
C PHE A 133 22.37 33.52 -14.14
N ILE A 134 21.17 32.94 -14.19
CA ILE A 134 20.02 33.53 -14.87
C ILE A 134 19.32 34.50 -13.89
N PRO A 135 19.16 35.80 -14.24
CA PRO A 135 18.55 36.79 -13.33
C PRO A 135 17.09 36.50 -12.97
N THR A 136 16.29 36.02 -13.94
CA THR A 136 14.86 35.67 -13.77
C THR A 136 14.58 34.26 -14.32
N PRO A 137 15.02 33.20 -13.62
CA PRO A 137 14.88 31.81 -14.09
C PRO A 137 13.44 31.40 -14.40
N GLU A 138 12.47 31.94 -13.66
CA GLU A 138 11.03 31.68 -13.84
C GLU A 138 10.46 32.20 -15.17
N GLN A 139 11.14 33.15 -15.83
CA GLN A 139 10.77 33.66 -17.15
C GLN A 139 11.48 32.92 -18.28
N ASN A 140 12.52 32.14 -17.97
CA ASN A 140 13.26 31.39 -18.98
C ASN A 140 12.42 30.21 -19.49
N PRO A 141 12.16 30.08 -20.81
CA PRO A 141 11.32 29.01 -21.35
C PRO A 141 11.76 27.58 -20.99
N ALA A 142 13.06 27.35 -20.77
CA ALA A 142 13.58 26.05 -20.40
C ALA A 142 13.30 25.69 -18.93
N PHE A 143 13.14 26.69 -18.05
CA PHE A 143 13.00 26.49 -16.60
C PHE A 143 11.64 26.87 -16.05
N SER A 144 10.90 27.77 -16.72
CA SER A 144 9.60 28.27 -16.27
C SER A 144 8.60 27.17 -15.88
N PRO A 145 8.55 25.98 -16.53
CA PRO A 145 7.64 24.92 -16.09
C PRO A 145 7.94 24.41 -14.68
N TYR A 146 9.22 24.39 -14.27
CA TYR A 146 9.67 23.89 -12.98
C TYR A 146 9.35 24.84 -11.82
N PHE A 147 9.15 26.13 -12.11
CA PHE A 147 8.74 27.12 -11.10
C PHE A 147 7.23 27.08 -10.81
N SER A 148 6.46 26.30 -11.59
CA SER A 148 5.02 26.16 -11.37
C SER A 148 4.71 25.28 -10.16
N ARG A 149 3.68 25.66 -9.40
CA ARG A 149 3.15 24.82 -8.31
C ARG A 149 2.67 23.46 -8.84
N GLN A 150 2.08 23.43 -10.02
CA GLN A 150 1.61 22.21 -10.67
C GLN A 150 2.74 21.18 -10.84
N TRP A 151 3.93 21.62 -11.27
CA TRP A 151 5.08 20.72 -11.42
C TRP A 151 5.50 20.12 -10.07
N ALA A 152 5.62 20.96 -9.04
CA ALA A 152 5.97 20.51 -7.69
C ALA A 152 4.96 19.50 -7.12
N ASP A 153 3.65 19.81 -7.24
CA ASP A 153 2.58 18.93 -6.78
C ASP A 153 2.58 17.60 -7.54
N THR A 154 2.77 17.64 -8.86
CA THR A 154 2.85 16.43 -9.71
C THR A 154 4.02 15.55 -9.31
N PHE A 155 5.19 16.14 -9.04
CA PHE A 155 6.36 15.42 -8.55
C PHE A 155 6.08 14.75 -7.20
N LEU A 156 5.53 15.49 -6.23
CA LEU A 156 5.26 14.97 -4.88
C LEU A 156 4.23 13.83 -4.91
N VAL A 157 3.16 13.97 -5.70
CA VAL A 157 2.17 12.90 -5.91
C VAL A 157 2.80 11.68 -6.57
N SER A 158 3.68 11.87 -7.55
CA SER A 158 4.38 10.76 -8.21
C SER A 158 5.28 10.01 -7.24
N LEU A 159 6.02 10.72 -6.40
CA LEU A 159 6.86 10.14 -5.36
C LEU A 159 6.01 9.39 -4.31
N HIS A 160 4.89 9.98 -3.90
CA HIS A 160 3.94 9.35 -2.98
C HIS A 160 3.41 8.04 -3.53
N ASN A 161 2.92 8.05 -4.76
CA ASN A 161 2.35 6.88 -5.40
C ASN A 161 3.41 5.78 -5.58
N PHE A 162 4.62 6.16 -5.97
CA PHE A 162 5.73 5.21 -6.08
C PHE A 162 6.03 4.51 -4.75
N LEU A 163 6.21 5.27 -3.66
CA LEU A 163 6.47 4.71 -2.33
C LEU A 163 5.29 3.87 -1.81
N SER A 164 4.06 4.30 -2.09
CA SER A 164 2.84 3.58 -1.71
C SER A 164 2.79 2.20 -2.36
N VAL A 165 3.01 2.12 -3.67
CA VAL A 165 3.04 0.86 -4.41
C VAL A 165 4.23 0.00 -3.94
N LEU A 166 5.41 0.60 -3.78
CA LEU A 166 6.59 -0.09 -3.27
C LEU A 166 6.28 -0.80 -1.95
N PHE A 167 5.68 -0.09 -1.00
CA PHE A 167 5.33 -0.66 0.31
C PHE A 167 4.25 -1.73 0.22
N GLN A 168 3.27 -1.59 -0.66
CA GLN A 168 2.27 -2.64 -0.87
C GLN A 168 2.89 -3.95 -1.39
N CYS A 169 3.95 -3.87 -2.19
CA CYS A 169 4.63 -5.03 -2.75
C CYS A 169 5.66 -5.66 -1.80
N MET A 170 6.02 -5.01 -0.69
CA MET A 170 7.00 -5.58 0.24
C MET A 170 6.39 -6.76 1.03
N PRO A 171 7.15 -7.85 1.23
CA PRO A 171 6.70 -8.96 2.05
C PRO A 171 6.47 -8.47 3.48
N GLN A 172 5.29 -8.75 4.01
CA GLN A 172 4.90 -8.33 5.36
C GLN A 172 5.30 -9.38 6.39
N PRO A 173 5.91 -8.99 7.52
CA PRO A 173 6.02 -9.85 8.68
C PRO A 173 4.67 -10.47 9.06
N VAL A 174 4.67 -11.76 9.39
CA VAL A 174 3.46 -12.51 9.78
C VAL A 174 2.69 -11.81 10.91
N LEU A 175 3.41 -11.19 11.85
CA LEU A 175 2.77 -10.47 12.95
C LEU A 175 1.88 -9.31 12.48
N LEU A 176 2.25 -8.62 11.37
CA LEU A 176 1.44 -7.54 10.80
C LEU A 176 0.16 -8.06 10.13
N SER A 177 0.18 -9.29 9.61
CA SER A 177 -0.97 -9.90 8.93
C SER A 177 -1.82 -10.77 9.86
N PHE A 178 -1.36 -11.09 11.06
CA PHE A 178 -1.99 -12.04 11.97
C PHE A 178 -3.48 -11.72 12.25
N ASP A 179 -3.80 -10.50 12.67
CA ASP A 179 -5.19 -10.09 12.93
C ASP A 179 -6.07 -10.20 11.67
N ALA A 180 -5.54 -9.75 10.52
CA ALA A 180 -6.25 -9.85 9.25
C ALA A 180 -6.44 -11.30 8.79
N GLU A 181 -5.47 -12.18 9.05
CA GLU A 181 -5.53 -13.61 8.76
C GLU A 181 -6.52 -14.33 9.66
N VAL A 182 -6.55 -14.02 10.96
CA VAL A 182 -7.53 -14.56 11.90
C VAL A 182 -8.93 -14.15 11.47
N GLN A 183 -9.18 -12.87 11.19
CA GLN A 183 -10.49 -12.39 10.72
C GLN A 183 -10.91 -13.04 9.40
N ARG A 184 -9.98 -13.21 8.45
CA ARG A 184 -10.25 -13.91 7.19
C ARG A 184 -10.63 -15.36 7.45
N THR A 185 -9.90 -16.06 8.32
CA THR A 185 -10.14 -17.46 8.65
C THR A 185 -11.49 -17.65 9.33
N THR A 186 -11.87 -16.77 10.26
CA THR A 186 -13.19 -16.78 10.90
C THR A 186 -14.31 -16.59 9.88
N ARG A 187 -14.21 -15.57 9.00
CA ARG A 187 -15.22 -15.34 7.94
C ARG A 187 -15.36 -16.53 7.00
N LEU A 188 -14.24 -17.11 6.56
CA LEU A 188 -14.26 -18.29 5.69
C LEU A 188 -14.86 -19.52 6.39
N THR A 189 -14.71 -19.62 7.71
CA THR A 189 -15.30 -20.69 8.52
C THR A 189 -16.82 -20.50 8.63
N GLU A 190 -17.26 -19.28 8.94
CA GLU A 190 -18.70 -18.91 8.99
C GLU A 190 -19.38 -19.12 7.64
N GLU A 191 -18.75 -18.70 6.54
CA GLU A 191 -19.27 -18.90 5.18
C GLU A 191 -19.35 -20.41 4.84
N ASN A 192 -18.34 -21.19 5.22
CA ASN A 192 -18.38 -22.65 5.05
C ASN A 192 -19.54 -23.28 5.82
N GLU A 193 -19.80 -22.85 7.05
CA GLU A 193 -20.91 -23.34 7.85
C GLU A 193 -22.26 -22.99 7.22
N GLN A 194 -22.42 -21.75 6.73
CA GLN A 194 -23.63 -21.33 6.02
C GLN A 194 -23.86 -22.15 4.74
N LEU A 195 -22.81 -22.36 3.93
CA LEU A 195 -22.91 -23.18 2.73
C LEU A 195 -23.25 -24.64 3.06
N ARG A 196 -22.67 -25.21 4.13
CA ARG A 196 -23.02 -26.56 4.60
C ARG A 196 -24.48 -26.65 5.04
N GLN A 197 -25.00 -25.64 5.75
CA GLN A 197 -26.40 -25.58 6.14
C GLN A 197 -27.33 -25.49 4.92
N GLN A 198 -27.00 -24.66 3.93
CA GLN A 198 -27.78 -24.55 2.68
C GLN A 198 -27.77 -25.85 1.88
N LEU A 199 -26.62 -26.54 1.80
CA LEU A 199 -26.51 -27.85 1.16
C LEU A 199 -27.36 -28.89 1.87
N PHE A 200 -27.35 -28.91 3.20
CA PHE A 200 -28.16 -29.83 3.99
C PHE A 200 -29.67 -29.57 3.80
N ALA A 201 -30.09 -28.30 3.81
CA ALA A 201 -31.48 -27.92 3.56
C ALA A 201 -31.95 -28.38 2.17
N ARG A 202 -31.17 -28.11 1.11
CA ARG A 202 -31.49 -28.53 -0.26
C ARG A 202 -31.51 -30.05 -0.44
N GLN A 203 -30.62 -30.78 0.23
CA GLN A 203 -30.63 -32.25 0.19
C GLN A 203 -31.86 -32.83 0.88
N THR A 204 -32.30 -32.22 1.99
CA THR A 204 -33.51 -32.63 2.71
C THR A 204 -34.76 -32.34 1.89
N GLU A 205 -34.88 -31.14 1.31
CA GLU A 205 -35.97 -30.78 0.40
C GLU A 205 -36.05 -31.71 -0.82
N SER A 206 -34.90 -32.07 -1.42
CA SER A 206 -34.86 -32.99 -2.56
C SER A 206 -35.26 -34.42 -2.16
N ARG A 207 -35.00 -34.84 -0.92
CA ARG A 207 -35.40 -36.15 -0.42
C ARG A 207 -36.88 -36.20 -0.09
N ASP A 208 -37.42 -35.17 0.54
CA ASP A 208 -38.86 -35.05 0.84
C ASP A 208 -39.69 -34.97 -0.46
N GLN A 209 -39.19 -34.33 -1.51
CA GLN A 209 -39.82 -34.36 -2.84
C GLN A 209 -39.87 -35.77 -3.45
N ARG A 210 -38.81 -36.58 -3.28
CA ARG A 210 -38.80 -37.98 -3.76
C ARG A 210 -39.76 -38.86 -2.97
N GLU A 211 -39.80 -38.71 -1.64
CA GLU A 211 -40.74 -39.45 -0.78
C GLU A 211 -42.20 -38.99 -0.99
N GLY A 212 -42.42 -37.72 -1.34
CA GLY A 212 -43.71 -37.19 -1.75
C GLY A 212 -44.22 -37.78 -3.08
N ASP A 213 -43.35 -37.92 -4.08
CA ASP A 213 -43.68 -38.54 -5.37
C ASP A 213 -43.98 -40.05 -5.23
N GLU A 214 -43.27 -40.77 -4.36
CA GLU A 214 -43.55 -42.20 -4.09
C GLU A 214 -44.87 -42.43 -3.32
N ARG A 215 -45.35 -41.45 -2.55
CA ARG A 215 -46.60 -41.57 -1.78
C ARG A 215 -47.86 -41.23 -2.58
N VAL A 216 -47.74 -40.74 -3.82
CA VAL A 216 -48.89 -40.36 -4.65
C VAL A 216 -49.13 -41.41 -5.75
N HIS A 217 -50.24 -42.15 -5.57
CA HIS A 217 -50.87 -43.16 -6.44
C HIS A 217 -50.55 -44.65 -6.20
N HIS A 218 -51.09 -45.20 -5.10
CA HIS A 218 -51.56 -46.59 -5.12
C HIS A 218 -52.94 -46.63 -5.79
N LYS A 219 -53.00 -46.78 -7.12
CA LYS A 219 -54.26 -47.17 -7.78
C LYS A 219 -54.58 -48.61 -7.38
N LEU A 220 -55.76 -48.82 -6.77
CA LEU A 220 -56.28 -50.16 -6.52
C LEU A 220 -56.35 -50.93 -7.85
N PRO A 221 -55.96 -52.21 -7.88
CA PRO A 221 -56.01 -53.02 -9.09
C PRO A 221 -57.42 -53.07 -9.70
N MET A 222 -57.52 -53.08 -11.03
CA MET A 222 -58.76 -53.00 -11.80
C MET A 222 -59.86 -53.99 -11.37
N TYR A 223 -59.49 -55.15 -10.83
CA TYR A 223 -60.45 -56.16 -10.35
C TYR A 223 -61.21 -55.74 -9.08
N VAL A 224 -60.67 -54.80 -8.29
CA VAL A 224 -61.34 -54.24 -7.10
C VAL A 224 -62.36 -53.17 -7.49
N GLN A 225 -62.10 -52.42 -8.57
CA GLN A 225 -63.02 -51.39 -9.08
C GLN A 225 -64.29 -51.96 -9.73
N ASN A 226 -64.29 -53.25 -10.08
CA ASN A 226 -65.42 -53.92 -10.71
C ASN A 226 -66.32 -54.68 -9.73
N ALA A 227 -66.03 -54.64 -8.42
CA ALA A 227 -66.84 -55.32 -7.40
C ALA A 227 -68.26 -54.73 -7.30
N ASP A 228 -68.45 -53.45 -7.64
CA ASP A 228 -69.76 -52.79 -7.67
C ASP A 228 -70.66 -53.24 -8.84
N ARG A 229 -70.14 -54.07 -9.76
CA ARG A 229 -70.90 -54.56 -10.94
C ARG A 229 -71.39 -56.01 -10.82
N LEU A 230 -71.25 -56.64 -9.66
CA LEU A 230 -71.72 -58.02 -9.42
C LEU A 230 -73.19 -58.12 -8.99
N GLY A 231 -73.95 -57.02 -9.00
CA GLY A 231 -75.37 -56.97 -8.62
C GLY A 231 -76.38 -57.06 -9.76
N ASP A 232 -75.98 -56.84 -11.01
CA ASP A 232 -76.89 -56.79 -12.16
C ASP A 232 -76.67 -57.99 -13.08
N THR A 233 -77.19 -59.15 -12.69
CA THR A 233 -77.56 -60.22 -13.62
C THR A 233 -78.77 -60.97 -13.05
N GLU A 234 -79.92 -60.44 -13.45
CA GLU A 234 -81.31 -60.92 -13.47
C GLU A 234 -81.72 -62.23 -12.76
N LEU A 235 -82.85 -62.11 -12.04
CA LEU A 235 -84.05 -62.93 -12.22
C LEU A 235 -85.28 -62.01 -12.21
#